data_AF-A0A538QTX8-F1
#
_entry.id   AF-A0A538QTX8-F1
#
_cell.length_a   1.000
_cell.length_b   1.000
_cell.length_c   1.000
_cell.angle_alpha   90.00
_cell.angle_beta   90.00
_cell.angle_gamma   90.00
#
_symmetry.space_group_name_H-M   'P 1'
#
loop_
_entity.id
_entity.type
_entity.pdbx_description
1 polymer ?
#
loop_
_entity_poly.entity_id
_entity_poly.type
_entity_poly.pdbx_seq_one_letter_code
_entity_poly.pdbx_strand_id
1 'polypeptide(L)'
;GCQLEMALSEFGCQGLELDFPLVCWGPDCRWEGSAWVTKTSRVKDVRDPHRLRLNAYRVLLTRGRDGVAVFVPPDADMDSTFVALCRAGFEPFS
;
A
#
# COMPACT_ATOMS: atom_id res chain seq x y z
N GLY A 1 -12.24 14.28 -16.83
CA GLY A 1 -12.30 14.42 -15.37
C GLY A 1 -12.16 13.04 -14.79
N CYS A 2 -11.10 12.79 -14.03
CA CYS A 2 -10.93 11.49 -13.38
C CYS A 2 -11.67 11.56 -12.04
N GLN A 3 -12.79 10.84 -11.92
CA GLN A 3 -13.55 10.71 -10.68
C GLN A 3 -13.08 9.44 -9.96
N LEU A 4 -12.78 9.58 -8.67
CA LEU A 4 -12.45 8.47 -7.81
C LEU A 4 -13.77 7.78 -7.42
N GLU A 5 -14.24 6.85 -8.26
CA GLU A 5 -15.58 6.26 -8.11
C GLU A 5 -15.69 5.21 -7.00
N MET A 6 -14.59 4.66 -6.48
CA MET A 6 -14.67 3.58 -5.50
C MET A 6 -13.41 3.42 -4.63
N ALA A 7 -13.59 3.35 -3.31
CA ALA A 7 -12.58 2.85 -2.38
C ALA A 7 -12.84 1.35 -2.16
N LEU A 8 -11.92 0.49 -2.58
CA LEU A 8 -12.03 -0.96 -2.46
C LEU A 8 -10.91 -1.51 -1.57
N SER A 9 -11.23 -2.51 -0.75
CA SER A 9 -10.22 -3.32 -0.07
C SER A 9 -9.52 -4.27 -1.04
N GLU A 10 -8.44 -4.91 -0.62
CA GLU A 10 -7.70 -5.93 -1.42
C GLU A 10 -8.62 -7.01 -2.02
N PHE A 11 -9.71 -7.36 -1.32
CA PHE A 11 -10.70 -8.35 -1.74
C PHE A 11 -11.67 -7.81 -2.78
N GLY A 12 -11.93 -6.49 -2.77
CA GLY A 12 -12.76 -5.82 -3.76
C GLY A 12 -12.07 -5.62 -5.11
N CYS A 13 -10.74 -5.65 -5.16
CA CYS A 13 -9.94 -5.49 -6.39
C CYS A 13 -9.69 -6.81 -7.14
N GLN A 14 -10.23 -7.95 -6.69
CA GLN A 14 -9.96 -9.24 -7.32
C GLN A 14 -10.79 -9.41 -8.61
N GLY A 15 -10.21 -9.00 -9.76
CA GLY A 15 -10.84 -9.07 -11.08
C GLY A 15 -11.09 -7.70 -11.74
N LEU A 16 -10.78 -6.61 -11.03
CA LEU A 16 -10.75 -5.25 -11.56
C LEU A 16 -9.31 -4.89 -11.91
N GLU A 17 -9.03 -4.69 -13.19
CA GLU A 17 -7.86 -3.92 -13.62
C GLU A 17 -8.26 -2.45 -13.61
N LEU A 18 -7.62 -1.67 -12.75
CA LEU A 18 -7.78 -0.22 -12.72
C LEU A 18 -6.63 0.39 -13.52
N ASP A 19 -6.93 1.34 -14.40
CA ASP A 19 -5.90 1.96 -15.25
C ASP A 19 -4.82 2.64 -14.37
N PHE A 20 -5.23 3.35 -13.32
CA PHE A 20 -4.33 4.04 -12.40
C PHE A 20 -4.90 4.18 -10.96
N PRO A 21 -4.83 3.13 -10.11
CA PRO A 21 -5.35 3.18 -8.75
C PRO A 21 -4.56 4.14 -7.84
N LEU A 22 -5.26 4.71 -6.86
CA LEU A 22 -4.67 5.41 -5.72
C LEU A 22 -4.64 4.48 -4.49
N VAL A 23 -3.45 4.20 -4.00
CA VAL A 23 -3.24 3.44 -2.76
C VAL A 23 -2.93 4.41 -1.63
N CYS A 24 -3.80 4.47 -0.62
CA CYS A 24 -3.53 5.20 0.62
C CYS A 24 -2.73 4.31 1.56
N TRP A 25 -1.46 4.65 1.78
CA TRP A 25 -0.57 3.88 2.63
C TRP A 25 -0.87 4.14 4.11
N GLY A 26 -1.08 3.07 4.87
CA GLY A 26 -1.40 3.16 6.29
C GLY A 26 -0.16 3.07 7.20
N PRO A 27 -0.25 3.56 8.45
CA PRO A 27 0.77 3.34 9.48
C PRO A 27 0.83 1.88 9.96
N ASP A 28 0.10 0.99 9.29
CA ASP A 28 -0.08 -0.40 9.66
C ASP A 28 0.88 -1.32 8.88
N CYS A 29 1.63 -0.77 7.92
CA CYS A 29 2.78 -1.32 7.20
C CYS A 29 3.84 -0.22 7.05
N ARG A 30 5.02 -0.36 7.69
CA ARG A 30 6.09 0.66 7.67
C ARG A 30 7.42 0.05 7.27
N TRP A 31 8.30 0.84 6.67
CA TRP A 31 9.68 0.45 6.46
C TRP A 31 10.54 0.78 7.69
N GLU A 32 11.20 -0.22 8.26
CA GLU A 32 12.12 -0.07 9.40
C GLU A 32 13.56 -0.39 8.99
N GLY A 33 14.10 0.40 8.04
CA GLY A 33 15.52 0.38 7.64
C GLY A 33 15.94 -0.81 6.77
N SER A 34 15.54 -2.02 7.13
CA SER A 34 15.89 -3.27 6.43
C SER A 34 14.70 -4.18 6.14
N ALA A 35 13.53 -3.91 6.73
CA ALA A 35 12.35 -4.76 6.58
C ALA A 35 11.06 -3.95 6.62
N TRP A 36 10.03 -4.50 5.98
CA TRP A 36 8.65 -4.06 6.17
C TRP A 36 8.12 -4.64 7.48
N VAL A 37 7.52 -3.79 8.32
CA VAL A 37 6.97 -4.15 9.63
C VAL A 37 5.49 -3.79 9.66
N THR A 38 4.66 -4.70 10.17
CA THR A 38 3.20 -4.51 10.17
C THR A 38 2.60 -4.48 11.57
N LYS A 39 1.68 -3.54 11.84
CA LYS A 39 0.92 -3.48 13.10
C LYS A 39 -0.39 -4.26 13.02
N THR A 40 -0.37 -5.56 13.27
CA THR A 40 -1.62 -6.34 13.31
C THR A 40 -2.40 -6.07 14.61
N SER A 41 -3.64 -5.60 14.49
CA SER A 41 -4.66 -5.83 15.51
C SER A 41 -4.98 -7.32 15.50
N ARG A 42 -4.79 -8.03 16.63
CA ARG A 42 -4.95 -9.49 16.76
C ARG A 42 -6.15 -10.01 15.95
N VAL A 43 -5.89 -10.50 14.74
CA VAL A 43 -6.91 -11.20 13.95
C VAL A 43 -6.92 -12.62 14.50
N LYS A 44 -8.03 -13.01 15.14
CA LYS A 44 -8.21 -14.38 15.62
C LYS A 44 -8.13 -15.32 14.40
N ASP A 45 -7.51 -16.48 14.60
CA ASP A 45 -7.44 -17.57 13.61
C ASP A 45 -6.61 -17.30 12.34
N VAL A 46 -5.76 -16.27 12.31
CA VAL A 46 -4.80 -16.06 11.22
C VAL A 46 -3.42 -16.60 11.60
N ARG A 47 -2.91 -17.54 10.79
CA ARG A 47 -1.61 -18.19 11.00
C ARG A 47 -0.42 -17.23 10.91
N ASP A 48 -0.47 -16.28 9.99
CA ASP A 48 0.59 -15.29 9.79
C ASP A 48 -0.02 -13.92 9.37
N PRO A 49 -0.42 -13.10 10.35
CA PRO A 49 -1.04 -11.80 10.08
C PRO A 49 -0.09 -10.80 9.41
N HIS A 50 1.21 -10.92 9.69
CA HIS A 50 2.24 -10.08 9.09
C HIS A 50 2.32 -10.32 7.59
N ARG A 51 2.48 -11.58 7.18
CA ARG A 51 2.52 -11.97 5.77
C ARG A 51 1.20 -11.68 5.06
N LEU A 52 0.06 -11.86 5.73
CA LEU A 52 -1.24 -11.52 5.17
C LEU A 52 -1.27 -10.03 4.76
N ARG A 53 -0.84 -9.13 5.64
CA ARG A 53 -0.80 -7.70 5.34
C ARG A 53 0.22 -7.33 4.28
N LEU A 54 1.42 -7.90 4.32
CA LEU A 54 2.39 -7.65 3.25
C LEU A 54 1.85 -8.09 1.88
N ASN A 55 1.12 -9.21 1.82
CA ASN A 55 0.48 -9.66 0.60
C ASN A 55 -0.62 -8.71 0.13
N ALA A 56 -1.40 -8.11 1.04
CA ALA A 56 -2.39 -7.09 0.70
C ALA A 56 -1.74 -5.90 -0.03
N TYR A 57 -0.71 -5.31 0.56
CA TYR A 57 0.03 -4.21 -0.06
C TYR A 57 0.65 -4.60 -1.40
N ARG A 58 1.25 -5.80 -1.49
CA ARG A 58 1.79 -6.33 -2.75
C ARG A 58 0.71 -6.44 -3.82
N VAL A 59 -0.46 -6.97 -3.47
CA VAL A 59 -1.60 -7.06 -4.41
C VAL A 59 -1.99 -5.67 -4.86
N LEU A 60 -2.27 -4.74 -3.96
CA LEU A 60 -2.69 -3.37 -4.28
C LEU A 60 -1.71 -2.66 -5.24
N LEU A 61 -0.41 -2.74 -4.96
CA LEU A 61 0.63 -2.12 -5.78
C LEU A 61 0.75 -2.72 -7.19
N THR A 62 0.27 -3.94 -7.39
CA THR A 62 0.30 -4.65 -8.69
C THR A 62 -1.02 -4.56 -9.47
N ARG A 63 -2.04 -3.83 -8.98
CA ARG A 63 -3.35 -3.71 -9.66
C ARG A 63 -3.42 -2.64 -10.73
N GLY A 64 -2.47 -1.71 -10.78
CA GLY A 64 -2.43 -0.66 -11.79
C GLY A 64 -1.96 -1.19 -13.13
N ARG A 65 -2.74 -0.95 -14.19
CA ARG A 65 -2.35 -1.31 -15.56
C ARG A 65 -1.27 -0.36 -16.10
N ASP A 66 -1.51 0.95 -15.99
CA ASP A 66 -0.62 1.99 -16.50
C ASP A 66 0.27 2.59 -15.40
N GLY A 67 -0.03 2.30 -14.14
CA GLY A 67 0.77 2.66 -12.98
C GLY A 67 -0.07 2.75 -11.70
N VAL A 68 0.54 3.18 -10.60
CA VAL A 68 -0.14 3.32 -9.30
C VAL A 68 0.31 4.60 -8.62
N ALA A 69 -0.66 5.41 -8.17
CA ALA A 69 -0.40 6.52 -7.26
C ALA A 69 -0.38 5.99 -5.82
N VAL A 70 0.60 6.41 -5.02
CA VAL A 70 0.65 6.08 -3.60
C VAL A 70 0.63 7.37 -2.79
N PHE A 71 -0.35 7.49 -1.90
CA PHE A 71 -0.35 8.52 -0.87
C PHE A 71 0.32 7.97 0.39
N VAL A 72 1.36 8.64 0.87
CA VAL A 72 1.98 8.35 2.16
C VAL A 72 1.65 9.50 3.12
N PRO A 73 1.11 9.22 4.32
CA PRO A 73 0.85 10.26 5.30
C PRO A 73 2.12 11.06 5.62
N PRO A 74 2.03 12.41 5.71
CA PRO A 74 3.18 13.27 6.02
C PRO A 74 3.51 13.26 7.52
N ASP A 75 3.61 12.07 8.09
CA ASP A 75 3.94 11.84 9.49
C ASP A 75 5.41 11.40 9.61
N ALA A 76 6.12 11.87 10.65
CA ALA A 76 7.55 11.57 10.81
C ALA A 76 7.86 10.07 10.94
N ASP A 77 6.89 9.25 11.38
CA ASP A 77 7.04 7.79 11.44
C ASP A 77 6.86 7.10 10.06
N MET A 78 6.44 7.85 9.04
CA MET A 78 6.28 7.40 7.66
C MET A 78 7.41 7.86 6.73
N ASP A 79 8.31 8.75 7.17
CA ASP A 79 9.44 9.25 6.37
C ASP A 79 10.30 8.11 5.79
N SER A 80 10.61 7.11 6.61
CA SER A 80 11.37 5.92 6.17
C SER A 80 10.62 5.12 5.10
N THR A 81 9.29 5.08 5.19
CA THR A 81 8.41 4.41 4.23
C THR A 81 8.38 5.17 2.90
N PHE A 82 8.24 6.50 2.95
CA PHE A 82 8.32 7.36 1.78
C PHE A 82 9.65 7.18 1.04
N VAL A 83 10.77 7.27 1.76
CA VAL A 83 12.11 7.08 1.18
C VAL A 83 12.28 5.68 0.59
N ALA A 84 11.74 4.64 1.24
CA ALA A 84 11.79 3.28 0.72
C ALA A 84 11.02 3.12 -0.60
N LEU A 85 9.84 3.75 -0.70
CA LEU A 85 9.07 3.77 -1.95
C LEU A 85 9.82 4.51 -3.05
N CYS A 86 10.42 5.67 -2.76
CA CYS A 86 11.24 6.37 -3.76
C CYS A 86 12.42 5.52 -4.25
N ARG A 87 13.10 4.80 -3.35
CA ARG A 87 14.16 3.85 -3.72
C ARG A 87 13.66 2.68 -4.55
N ALA A 88 12.38 2.32 -4.43
CA ALA A 88 11.73 1.29 -5.21
C ALA A 88 11.24 1.78 -6.59
N GLY A 89 11.46 3.06 -6.92
CA GLY A 89 11.13 3.64 -8.23
C GLY A 89 9.89 4.54 -8.24
N PHE A 90 9.31 4.86 -7.07
CA PHE A 90 8.25 5.86 -7.00
C PHE A 90 8.81 7.28 -7.12
N GLU A 91 8.16 8.12 -7.93
CA GLU A 91 8.52 9.53 -8.07
C GLU A 91 7.52 10.41 -7.29
N PRO A 92 8.00 11.37 -6.49
CA PRO A 92 7.13 12.35 -5.84
C PRO A 92 6.41 13.20 -6.89
N PHE A 93 5.13 13.50 -6.67
CA PHE A 93 4.43 14.51 -7.46
C PHE A 93 5.08 15.88 -7.21
N SER A 94 5.45 16.56 -8.30
CA SER A 94 6.05 17.90 -8.28
C SER A 94 5.00 19.00 -8.36
#